data_AF-A0A6A6FXZ5-F1
#
_entry.id   AF-A0A6A6FXZ5-F1
#
_cell.length_a   1.000
_cell.length_b   1.000
_cell.length_c   1.000
_cell.angle_alpha   90.00
_cell.angle_beta   90.00
_cell.angle_gamma   90.00
#
_symmetry.space_group_name_H-M   'P 1'
#
loop_
_entity.id
_entity.type
_entity.pdbx_description
1 polymer ?
#
loop_
_entity_poly.entity_id
_entity_poly.type
_entity_poly.pdbx_seq_one_letter_code
_entity_poly.pdbx_strand_id
1 'polypeptide(L)'
;MVAYNFADSTCHAVLSHLPPQSLDRLVASYSDTENSFAMSSISPLLSSPTLRRFEGHMLHCREDALLAQASTVREMTLGYSVINAVGLQSIFENCPSLRELDIEFGDASVDYECDINYTRLGEVLTTQKHNLDRFSLDDAQAEGGVETEGHLGSLKDLTLKTLILPAVAIFADEDEHTRARWLAEKLPTTLITLELKWGEAHVQDYQLDQVRSLMVDPRFEKLEKVTLCCPMTLDVNSDWPGWKLECRKGTMIAVRVADGVES
;
A
#
# COMPACT_ATOMS: atom_id res chain seq x y z
N MET A 1 0.21 23.16 7.91
CA MET A 1 -0.38 22.69 6.63
C MET A 1 -0.14 23.71 5.53
N VAL A 2 0.57 23.30 4.47
CA VAL A 2 0.71 24.08 3.23
C VAL A 2 0.27 23.17 2.08
N ALA A 3 -0.63 23.67 1.23
CA ALA A 3 -1.13 22.97 0.06
C ALA A 3 -0.64 23.67 -1.20
N TYR A 4 -0.09 22.89 -2.13
CA TYR A 4 0.33 23.36 -3.44
C TYR A 4 -0.47 22.62 -4.50
N ASN A 5 -1.10 23.40 -5.38
CA ASN A 5 -1.67 22.89 -6.61
C ASN A 5 -0.78 23.34 -7.77
N PHE A 6 -0.15 22.40 -8.43
CA PHE A 6 0.76 22.66 -9.54
C PHE A 6 -0.03 22.56 -10.84
N ALA A 7 -0.36 23.70 -11.42
CA ALA A 7 -1.06 23.77 -12.71
C ALA A 7 -0.10 23.75 -13.91
N ASP A 8 1.21 23.89 -13.67
CA ASP A 8 2.24 23.92 -14.70
C ASP A 8 3.61 23.53 -14.12
N SER A 9 4.56 23.15 -14.97
CA SER A 9 5.91 22.64 -14.64
C SER A 9 6.81 23.62 -13.86
N THR A 10 6.38 24.85 -13.62
CA THR A 10 7.20 25.93 -13.01
C THR A 10 6.96 26.07 -11.50
N CYS A 11 7.37 25.06 -10.73
CA CYS A 11 7.22 25.02 -9.27
C CYS A 11 8.25 25.85 -8.47
N HIS A 12 9.29 26.37 -9.13
CA HIS A 12 10.43 26.98 -8.43
C HIS A 12 10.12 28.29 -7.68
N ALA A 13 9.03 29.00 -8.02
CA ALA A 13 8.83 30.39 -7.58
C ALA A 13 8.16 30.56 -6.19
N VAL A 14 7.43 29.56 -5.67
CA VAL A 14 6.61 29.74 -4.45
C VAL A 14 7.35 29.38 -3.15
N LEU A 15 8.49 28.69 -3.25
CA LEU A 15 9.12 28.02 -2.09
C LEU A 15 10.11 28.88 -1.30
N SER A 16 10.52 30.04 -1.80
CA SER A 16 11.54 30.90 -1.18
C SER A 16 11.03 31.74 0.00
N HIS A 17 9.71 31.77 0.25
CA HIS A 17 9.10 32.72 1.20
C HIS A 17 8.43 32.10 2.43
N LEU A 18 8.35 30.78 2.53
CA LEU A 18 7.79 30.15 3.73
C LEU A 18 8.89 29.94 4.77
N PRO A 19 8.67 30.37 6.03
CA PRO A 19 9.62 30.11 7.10
C PRO A 19 9.73 28.58 7.30
N PRO A 20 10.92 27.96 7.10
CA PRO A 20 11.09 26.51 7.10
C PRO A 20 10.76 25.80 8.43
N GLN A 21 10.48 26.56 9.49
CA GLN A 21 10.49 26.10 10.89
C GLN A 21 9.14 25.55 11.39
N SER A 22 8.07 25.52 10.60
CA SER A 22 6.75 25.04 11.06
C SER A 22 5.98 24.20 10.05
N LEU A 23 6.62 23.67 9.01
CA LEU A 23 5.94 22.82 8.05
C LEU A 23 5.81 21.41 8.63
N ASP A 24 4.63 21.06 9.14
CA ASP A 24 4.30 19.75 9.72
C ASP A 24 3.67 18.79 8.70
N ARG A 25 2.91 19.37 7.77
CA ARG A 25 2.17 18.67 6.71
C ARG A 25 2.31 19.42 5.38
N LEU A 26 2.66 18.66 4.34
CA LEU A 26 2.76 19.10 2.96
C LEU A 26 1.75 18.34 2.11
N VAL A 27 0.95 19.07 1.34
CA VAL A 27 0.10 18.50 0.29
C VAL A 27 0.57 19.02 -1.06
N ALA A 28 0.87 18.11 -1.98
CA ALA A 28 1.28 18.38 -3.35
C ALA A 28 0.34 17.66 -4.31
N SER A 29 -0.40 18.40 -5.12
CA SER A 29 -1.29 17.82 -6.12
C SER A 29 -0.98 18.36 -7.50
N TYR A 30 -1.04 17.47 -8.48
CA TYR A 30 -1.13 17.79 -9.90
C TYR A 30 -2.52 17.41 -10.40
N SER A 31 -3.03 18.14 -11.40
CA SER A 31 -4.43 18.02 -11.87
C SER A 31 -4.58 17.91 -13.38
N ASP A 32 -3.48 17.85 -14.13
CA ASP A 32 -3.53 17.59 -15.57
C ASP A 32 -3.57 16.07 -15.78
N THR A 33 -4.50 15.62 -16.62
CA THR A 33 -4.77 14.21 -16.93
C THR A 33 -3.73 13.59 -17.86
N GLU A 34 -2.91 14.41 -18.51
CA GLU A 34 -1.92 13.95 -19.49
C GLU A 34 -0.50 13.89 -18.92
N ASN A 35 -0.26 14.37 -17.69
CA ASN A 35 1.07 14.44 -17.10
C ASN A 35 1.06 14.12 -15.61
N SER A 36 2.23 13.81 -15.06
CA SER A 36 2.43 13.69 -13.62
C SER A 36 3.60 14.54 -13.15
N PHE A 37 3.59 14.87 -11.86
CA PHE A 37 4.60 15.73 -11.25
C PHE A 37 5.74 14.92 -10.62
N ALA A 38 6.99 15.22 -10.98
CA ALA A 38 8.16 14.51 -10.48
C ALA A 38 8.33 14.72 -8.97
N MET A 39 8.44 13.63 -8.21
CA MET A 39 8.65 13.69 -6.76
C MET A 39 9.98 14.38 -6.40
N SER A 40 11.00 14.27 -7.27
CA SER A 40 12.28 14.97 -7.13
C SER A 40 12.11 16.49 -7.02
N SER A 41 11.16 17.09 -7.72
CA SER A 41 10.91 18.54 -7.75
C SER A 41 10.44 19.12 -6.42
N ILE A 42 9.89 18.29 -5.52
CA ILE A 42 9.50 18.69 -4.15
C ILE A 42 10.46 18.19 -3.06
N SER A 43 11.58 17.54 -3.42
CA SER A 43 12.58 17.07 -2.46
C SER A 43 13.02 18.12 -1.44
N PRO A 44 13.29 19.40 -1.81
CA PRO A 44 13.69 20.42 -0.83
C PRO A 44 12.63 20.67 0.25
N LEU A 45 11.34 20.50 -0.06
CA LEU A 45 10.26 20.65 0.91
C LEU A 45 10.12 19.41 1.79
N LEU A 46 10.29 18.23 1.19
CA LEU A 46 10.29 16.96 1.92
C LEU A 46 11.40 16.91 2.98
N SER A 47 12.51 17.62 2.75
CA SER A 47 13.63 17.73 3.69
C SER A 47 13.43 18.72 4.84
N SER A 48 12.25 19.33 4.97
CA SER A 48 11.95 20.13 6.16
C SER A 48 12.05 19.27 7.43
N PRO A 49 12.79 19.71 8.47
CA PRO A 49 13.04 18.93 9.68
C PRO A 49 11.78 18.76 10.56
N THR A 50 10.77 19.59 10.34
CA THR A 50 9.49 19.53 11.04
C THR A 50 8.42 18.73 10.30
N LEU A 51 8.66 18.36 9.04
CA LEU A 51 7.67 17.69 8.21
C LEU A 51 7.45 16.26 8.72
N ARG A 52 6.19 15.89 8.95
CA ARG A 52 5.81 14.56 9.44
C ARG A 52 4.88 13.85 8.47
N ARG A 53 4.02 14.59 7.77
CA ARG A 53 3.05 14.04 6.83
C ARG A 53 3.21 14.63 5.44
N PHE A 54 3.24 13.76 4.44
CA PHE A 54 3.24 14.13 3.04
C PHE A 54 2.06 13.46 2.32
N GLU A 55 1.30 14.27 1.59
CA GLU A 55 0.22 13.82 0.72
C GLU A 55 0.52 14.29 -0.71
N GLY A 56 0.78 13.33 -1.59
CA GLY A 56 0.99 13.51 -3.02
C GLY A 56 -0.22 13.05 -3.82
N HIS A 57 -0.54 13.75 -4.91
CA HIS A 57 -1.55 13.33 -5.87
C HIS A 57 -1.04 13.52 -7.30
N MET A 58 -1.13 12.50 -8.15
CA MET A 58 -0.61 12.51 -9.53
C MET A 58 0.89 12.81 -9.60
N LEU A 59 1.65 12.08 -8.79
CA LEU A 59 3.11 12.18 -8.75
C LEU A 59 3.75 10.97 -9.44
N HIS A 60 4.98 11.13 -9.91
CA HIS A 60 5.82 9.99 -10.27
C HIS A 60 7.13 9.97 -9.47
N CYS A 61 7.56 8.77 -9.07
CA CYS A 61 8.85 8.51 -8.47
C CYS A 61 9.46 7.29 -9.18
N ARG A 62 10.40 7.57 -10.09
CA ARG A 62 11.07 6.64 -11.00
C ARG A 62 12.53 7.02 -11.11
N GLU A 63 13.30 6.32 -11.93
CA GLU A 63 14.74 6.51 -12.15
C GLU A 63 15.15 7.97 -12.42
N ASP A 64 14.30 8.76 -13.05
CA ASP A 64 14.49 10.17 -13.40
C ASP A 64 13.92 11.17 -12.37
N ALA A 65 13.17 10.69 -11.38
CA ALA A 65 12.44 11.50 -10.40
C ALA A 65 12.70 11.09 -8.94
N LEU A 66 13.88 10.52 -8.67
CA LEU A 66 14.26 10.06 -7.35
C LEU A 66 14.42 11.19 -6.33
N LEU A 67 14.16 10.88 -5.07
CA LEU A 67 14.43 11.78 -3.96
C LEU A 67 15.94 11.95 -3.79
N ALA A 68 16.38 13.21 -3.69
CA ALA A 68 17.80 13.56 -3.59
C ALA A 68 18.24 13.90 -2.16
N GLN A 69 17.31 14.00 -1.21
CA GLN A 69 17.59 14.49 0.13
C GLN A 69 16.78 13.71 1.16
N ALA A 70 17.40 13.49 2.33
CA ALA A 70 16.75 12.84 3.45
C ALA A 70 15.54 13.67 3.94
N SER A 71 14.51 12.95 4.38
CA SER A 71 13.25 13.47 4.87
C SER A 71 12.94 12.91 6.26
N THR A 72 12.25 13.72 7.06
CA THR A 72 11.74 13.32 8.39
C THR A 72 10.29 12.86 8.36
N VAL A 73 9.71 12.71 7.16
CA VAL A 73 8.36 12.21 6.94
C VAL A 73 8.18 10.85 7.60
N ARG A 74 7.05 10.70 8.28
CA ARG A 74 6.60 9.48 8.95
C ARG A 74 5.38 8.87 8.27
N GLU A 75 4.57 9.69 7.63
CA GLU A 75 3.33 9.30 6.98
C GLU A 75 3.34 9.84 5.55
N MET A 76 3.24 8.95 4.58
CA MET A 76 3.25 9.28 3.16
C MET A 76 2.06 8.64 2.46
N THR A 77 1.24 9.48 1.82
CA THR A 77 0.13 9.02 0.97
C THR A 77 0.35 9.54 -0.44
N LEU A 78 0.31 8.64 -1.41
CA LEU A 78 0.52 8.91 -2.82
C LEU A 78 -0.73 8.45 -3.58
N GLY A 79 -1.65 9.39 -3.83
CA GLY A 79 -2.88 9.18 -4.59
C GLY A 79 -2.63 9.27 -6.10
N TYR A 80 -3.26 8.38 -6.88
CA TYR A 80 -3.13 8.35 -8.34
C TYR A 80 -1.70 8.54 -8.85
N SER A 81 -0.73 7.87 -8.23
CA SER A 81 0.70 8.14 -8.46
C SER A 81 1.42 6.94 -9.07
N VAL A 82 2.46 7.19 -9.87
CA VAL A 82 3.26 6.16 -10.56
C VAL A 82 4.56 5.94 -9.80
N ILE A 83 4.66 4.81 -9.11
CA ILE A 83 5.83 4.46 -8.28
C ILE A 83 6.34 3.09 -8.70
N ASN A 84 7.57 3.02 -9.22
CA ASN A 84 8.22 1.75 -9.52
C ASN A 84 9.13 1.29 -8.36
N ALA A 85 9.75 0.12 -8.51
CA ALA A 85 10.65 -0.42 -7.48
C ALA A 85 11.83 0.50 -7.14
N VAL A 86 12.40 1.20 -8.13
CA VAL A 86 13.52 2.14 -7.91
C VAL A 86 13.02 3.37 -7.14
N GLY A 87 11.84 3.88 -7.48
CA GLY A 87 11.19 4.96 -6.74
C GLY A 87 10.87 4.56 -5.29
N LEU A 88 10.30 3.37 -5.08
CA LEU A 88 10.02 2.85 -3.74
C LEU A 88 11.31 2.70 -2.92
N GLN A 89 12.38 2.19 -3.54
CA GLN A 89 13.70 2.10 -2.90
C GLN A 89 14.20 3.50 -2.49
N SER A 90 14.12 4.48 -3.39
CA SER A 90 14.51 5.86 -3.09
C SER A 90 13.69 6.48 -1.95
N ILE A 91 12.39 6.18 -1.88
CA ILE A 91 11.53 6.59 -0.75
C ILE A 91 12.06 6.01 0.56
N PHE A 92 12.38 4.71 0.60
CA PHE A 92 12.90 4.09 1.83
C PHE A 92 14.28 4.58 2.24
N GLU A 93 15.19 4.78 1.29
CA GLU A 93 16.54 5.30 1.54
C GLU A 93 16.51 6.74 2.05
N ASN A 94 15.60 7.57 1.51
CA ASN A 94 15.51 8.98 1.88
C ASN A 94 14.50 9.28 3.00
N CYS A 95 13.60 8.36 3.35
CA CYS A 95 12.63 8.55 4.43
C CYS A 95 12.83 7.50 5.54
N PRO A 96 13.96 7.53 6.28
CA PRO A 96 14.27 6.51 7.29
C PRO A 96 13.30 6.52 8.50
N SER A 97 12.52 7.60 8.67
CA SER A 97 11.51 7.72 9.73
C SER A 97 10.12 7.27 9.29
N LEU A 98 9.93 6.82 8.04
CA LEU A 98 8.64 6.43 7.50
C LEU A 98 8.03 5.27 8.31
N ARG A 99 6.76 5.39 8.67
CA ARG A 99 5.99 4.38 9.41
C ARG A 99 4.76 3.95 8.64
N GLU A 100 4.20 4.85 7.85
CA GLU A 100 2.99 4.59 7.07
C GLU A 100 3.23 5.02 5.63
N LEU A 101 2.96 4.10 4.70
CA LEU A 101 3.04 4.34 3.28
C LEU A 101 1.77 3.82 2.60
N ASP A 102 1.07 4.74 1.94
CA ASP A 102 -0.08 4.49 1.09
C ASP A 102 0.27 4.83 -0.34
N ILE A 103 0.10 3.87 -1.25
CA ILE A 103 0.24 4.09 -2.69
C ILE A 103 -1.05 3.63 -3.34
N GLU A 104 -1.75 4.58 -3.95
CA GLU A 104 -2.83 4.32 -4.90
C GLU A 104 -2.25 4.59 -6.29
N PHE A 105 -2.05 3.52 -7.05
CA PHE A 105 -1.64 3.58 -8.43
C PHE A 105 -2.78 4.17 -9.24
N GLY A 106 -2.45 5.20 -10.02
CA GLY A 106 -3.33 5.73 -11.03
C GLY A 106 -2.59 5.77 -12.35
N ASP A 107 -3.35 5.73 -13.44
CA ASP A 107 -2.89 6.12 -14.76
C ASP A 107 -2.63 7.63 -14.74
N ALA A 108 -1.53 8.05 -14.13
CA ALA A 108 -1.27 9.46 -13.84
C ALA A 108 -0.95 10.26 -15.11
N SER A 109 -1.02 9.65 -16.30
CA SER A 109 -0.87 10.31 -17.60
C SER A 109 -0.88 9.29 -18.73
N VAL A 110 -1.50 9.65 -19.85
CA VAL A 110 -1.38 8.96 -21.15
C VAL A 110 0.07 8.62 -21.54
N ASP A 111 1.04 9.41 -21.07
CA ASP A 111 2.46 9.28 -21.41
C ASP A 111 3.24 8.22 -20.59
N TYR A 112 2.66 7.66 -19.53
CA TYR A 112 3.37 6.68 -18.69
C TYR A 112 2.62 5.35 -18.60
N GLU A 113 3.15 4.34 -19.30
CA GLU A 113 2.83 2.94 -19.02
C GLU A 113 3.17 2.64 -17.55
N CYS A 114 2.14 2.46 -16.73
CA CYS A 114 2.27 2.16 -15.31
C CYS A 114 2.40 0.65 -15.13
N ASP A 115 3.54 0.05 -15.47
CA ASP A 115 3.78 -1.38 -15.24
C ASP A 115 4.03 -1.66 -13.76
N ILE A 116 3.10 -2.37 -13.12
CA ILE A 116 3.21 -2.70 -11.69
C ILE A 116 3.87 -4.08 -11.56
N ASN A 117 5.19 -4.08 -11.35
CA ASN A 117 5.93 -5.30 -11.06
C ASN A 117 5.97 -5.57 -9.54
N TYR A 118 5.00 -6.35 -9.04
CA TYR A 118 4.89 -6.70 -7.63
C TYR A 118 6.11 -7.47 -7.12
N THR A 119 6.73 -8.31 -7.95
CA THR A 119 7.95 -9.04 -7.56
C THR A 119 9.05 -8.08 -7.14
N ARG A 120 9.36 -7.07 -7.96
CA ARG A 120 10.39 -6.08 -7.66
C ARG A 120 10.02 -5.19 -6.48
N LEU A 121 8.74 -4.84 -6.32
CA LEU A 121 8.27 -4.11 -5.13
C LEU A 121 8.50 -4.94 -3.84
N GLY A 122 8.20 -6.24 -3.89
CA GLY A 122 8.44 -7.19 -2.81
C GLY A 122 9.91 -7.32 -2.43
N GLU A 123 10.80 -7.41 -3.42
CA GLU A 123 12.25 -7.43 -3.22
C GLU A 123 12.74 -6.17 -2.48
N VAL A 124 12.23 -5.00 -2.84
CA VAL A 124 12.58 -3.74 -2.17
C VAL A 124 12.10 -3.75 -0.71
N LEU A 125 10.85 -4.15 -0.46
CA LEU A 125 10.29 -4.25 0.91
C LEU A 125 11.15 -5.17 1.79
N THR A 126 11.50 -6.34 1.27
CA THR A 126 12.26 -7.37 2.01
C THR A 126 13.74 -7.01 2.19
N THR A 127 14.34 -6.30 1.22
CA THR A 127 15.75 -5.88 1.27
C THR A 127 15.95 -4.71 2.24
N GLN A 128 15.09 -3.70 2.16
CA GLN A 128 15.23 -2.49 2.98
C GLN A 128 14.82 -2.71 4.43
N LYS A 129 13.96 -3.73 4.69
CA LYS A 129 13.45 -4.08 6.04
C LYS A 129 12.99 -2.85 6.82
N HIS A 130 12.34 -1.92 6.13
CA HIS A 130 11.89 -0.68 6.73
C HIS A 130 10.88 -1.00 7.85
N ASN A 131 10.94 -0.25 8.94
CA ASN A 131 10.08 -0.47 10.11
C ASN A 131 8.72 0.23 9.91
N LEU A 132 8.03 -0.12 8.83
CA LEU A 132 6.67 0.31 8.56
C LEU A 132 5.72 -0.35 9.55
N ASP A 133 4.85 0.45 10.15
CA ASP A 133 3.68 -0.03 10.90
C ASP A 133 2.53 -0.36 9.94
N ARG A 134 2.42 0.39 8.84
CA ARG A 134 1.34 0.27 7.86
C ARG A 134 1.86 0.39 6.43
N PHE A 135 1.44 -0.54 5.57
CA PHE A 135 1.72 -0.51 4.13
C PHE A 135 0.44 -0.80 3.35
N SER A 136 0.15 0.06 2.37
CA SER A 136 -1.00 -0.08 1.50
C SER A 136 -0.62 0.09 0.04
N LEU A 137 -1.05 -0.85 -0.79
CA LEU A 137 -1.11 -0.70 -2.25
C LEU A 137 -2.57 -0.74 -2.68
N ASP A 138 -2.90 0.05 -3.69
CA ASP A 138 -4.20 0.04 -4.36
C ASP A 138 -3.97 0.24 -5.85
N ASP A 139 -4.39 -0.71 -6.67
CA ASP A 139 -4.31 -0.67 -8.13
C ASP A 139 -5.68 -0.50 -8.78
N ALA A 140 -6.74 -0.25 -8.00
CA ALA A 140 -8.10 -0.13 -8.52
C ALA A 140 -8.31 1.05 -9.49
N GLN A 141 -7.40 2.02 -9.49
CA GLN A 141 -7.43 3.20 -10.37
C GLN A 141 -6.38 3.16 -11.49
N ALA A 142 -5.61 2.06 -11.57
CA ALA A 142 -4.74 1.77 -12.70
C ALA A 142 -5.60 1.22 -13.86
N GLU A 143 -6.47 2.06 -14.44
CA GLU A 143 -7.31 1.68 -15.58
C GLU A 143 -6.46 1.45 -16.85
N GLY A 144 -7.03 0.77 -17.85
CA GLY A 144 -6.57 0.94 -19.24
C GLY A 144 -5.43 0.07 -19.77
N GLY A 145 -5.13 -1.08 -19.14
CA GLY A 145 -4.12 -2.02 -19.68
C GLY A 145 -2.79 -2.00 -18.94
N VAL A 146 -2.78 -1.52 -17.69
CA VAL A 146 -1.65 -1.70 -16.78
C VAL A 146 -1.38 -3.19 -16.61
N GLU A 147 -0.21 -3.61 -17.09
CA GLU A 147 0.27 -4.97 -16.87
C GLU A 147 0.79 -5.08 -15.44
N THR A 148 0.06 -5.84 -14.61
CA THR A 148 0.56 -6.26 -13.30
C THR A 148 1.37 -7.54 -13.47
N GLU A 149 2.60 -7.55 -12.99
CA GLU A 149 3.49 -8.72 -13.07
C GLU A 149 3.87 -9.26 -11.69
N GLY A 150 3.71 -10.57 -11.52
CA GLY A 150 4.23 -11.31 -10.38
C GLY A 150 3.52 -11.00 -9.06
N HIS A 151 4.24 -11.18 -7.94
CA HIS A 151 3.70 -11.07 -6.59
C HIS A 151 4.77 -10.57 -5.62
N LEU A 152 4.37 -9.97 -4.49
CA LEU A 152 5.30 -9.42 -3.48
C LEU A 152 6.22 -10.46 -2.82
N GLY A 153 5.94 -11.75 -2.98
CA GLY A 153 6.75 -12.81 -2.38
C GLY A 153 6.53 -12.94 -0.87
N SER A 154 7.59 -13.26 -0.13
CA SER A 154 7.50 -13.51 1.32
C SER A 154 7.79 -12.22 2.11
N LEU A 155 6.79 -11.72 2.83
CA LEU A 155 6.86 -10.55 3.71
C LEU A 155 7.05 -10.93 5.20
N LYS A 156 7.23 -12.22 5.51
CA LYS A 156 7.26 -12.76 6.88
C LYS A 156 8.29 -12.12 7.82
N ASP A 157 9.39 -11.59 7.26
CA ASP A 157 10.50 -11.01 8.02
C ASP A 157 10.31 -9.52 8.32
N LEU A 158 9.17 -8.93 7.92
CA LEU A 158 8.81 -7.54 8.20
C LEU A 158 8.08 -7.40 9.55
N THR A 159 8.03 -6.18 10.07
CA THR A 159 7.38 -5.83 11.35
C THR A 159 6.08 -5.03 11.16
N LEU A 160 5.32 -5.36 10.11
CA LEU A 160 4.08 -4.69 9.70
C LEU A 160 2.90 -5.05 10.61
N LYS A 161 2.13 -4.04 11.03
CA LYS A 161 0.87 -4.22 11.79
C LYS A 161 -0.36 -4.19 10.89
N THR A 162 -0.34 -3.35 9.86
CA THR A 162 -1.45 -3.21 8.91
C THR A 162 -0.93 -3.41 7.50
N LEU A 163 -1.59 -4.31 6.77
CA LEU A 163 -1.28 -4.59 5.38
C LEU A 163 -2.57 -4.53 4.56
N ILE A 164 -2.58 -3.68 3.55
CA ILE A 164 -3.70 -3.49 2.63
C ILE A 164 -3.17 -3.69 1.22
N LEU A 165 -3.67 -4.68 0.50
CA LEU A 165 -3.10 -5.03 -0.81
C LEU A 165 -4.19 -5.46 -1.80
N PRO A 166 -3.95 -5.27 -3.11
CA PRO A 166 -4.64 -6.02 -4.14
C PRO A 166 -4.40 -7.52 -3.92
N ALA A 167 -5.43 -8.34 -4.08
CA ALA A 167 -5.33 -9.79 -3.88
C ALA A 167 -4.30 -10.40 -4.85
N VAL A 168 -4.22 -9.89 -6.08
CA VAL A 168 -3.24 -10.29 -7.10
C VAL A 168 -1.78 -10.02 -6.67
N ALA A 169 -1.54 -9.01 -5.83
CA ALA A 169 -0.20 -8.70 -5.34
C ALA A 169 0.35 -9.77 -4.37
N ILE A 170 -0.54 -10.55 -3.74
CA ILE A 170 -0.17 -11.65 -2.85
C ILE A 170 -0.36 -12.99 -3.54
N PHE A 171 -1.54 -13.30 -4.06
CA PHE A 171 -1.79 -14.63 -4.61
C PHE A 171 -1.11 -14.77 -5.98
N ALA A 172 -0.16 -15.71 -6.09
CA ALA A 172 0.46 -16.12 -7.35
C ALA A 172 -0.56 -16.74 -8.34
N ASP A 173 -0.10 -17.24 -9.49
CA ASP A 173 -0.90 -18.13 -10.33
C ASP A 173 -1.08 -19.54 -9.70
N GLU A 174 -2.12 -20.25 -10.16
CA GLU A 174 -2.72 -21.48 -9.61
C GLU A 174 -1.72 -22.60 -9.25
N ASP A 175 -0.57 -22.67 -9.92
CA ASP A 175 0.41 -23.75 -9.79
C ASP A 175 1.14 -23.78 -8.43
N GLU A 176 1.23 -22.65 -7.70
CA GLU A 176 1.87 -22.60 -6.38
C GLU A 176 0.89 -22.88 -5.20
N HIS A 177 -0.42 -22.91 -5.46
CA HIS A 177 -1.46 -22.80 -4.42
C HIS A 177 -1.99 -24.12 -3.87
N THR A 178 -1.45 -25.24 -4.32
CA THR A 178 -1.79 -26.56 -3.76
C THR A 178 -1.22 -26.78 -2.34
N ARG A 179 -0.37 -25.87 -1.85
CA ARG A 179 0.19 -25.94 -0.50
C ARG A 179 -0.80 -25.39 0.53
N ALA A 180 -1.21 -26.24 1.46
CA ALA A 180 -1.92 -25.79 2.65
C ALA A 180 -1.10 -24.72 3.39
N ARG A 181 -1.75 -23.63 3.82
CA ARG A 181 -1.16 -22.54 4.63
C ARG A 181 -0.09 -21.67 3.95
N TRP A 182 -0.02 -21.66 2.63
CA TRP A 182 0.89 -20.81 1.86
C TRP A 182 0.84 -19.34 2.30
N LEU A 183 -0.36 -18.77 2.50
CA LEU A 183 -0.50 -17.36 2.90
C LEU A 183 0.12 -17.08 4.28
N ALA A 184 -0.10 -17.98 5.24
CA ALA A 184 0.44 -17.87 6.59
C ALA A 184 1.97 -18.02 6.66
N GLU A 185 2.60 -18.60 5.63
CA GLU A 185 4.07 -18.67 5.52
C GLU A 185 4.68 -17.40 4.91
N LYS A 186 3.89 -16.60 4.19
CA LYS A 186 4.34 -15.40 3.49
C LYS A 186 4.12 -14.12 4.29
N LEU A 187 3.12 -14.07 5.18
CA LEU A 187 2.78 -12.87 5.93
C LEU A 187 3.55 -12.74 7.25
N PRO A 188 3.80 -11.51 7.74
CA PRO A 188 4.44 -11.29 9.04
C PRO A 188 3.48 -11.58 10.19
N THR A 189 3.95 -12.29 11.21
CA THR A 189 3.16 -12.65 12.42
C THR A 189 2.83 -11.46 13.32
N THR A 190 3.40 -10.28 13.00
CA THR A 190 3.12 -9.01 13.69
C THR A 190 1.83 -8.34 13.21
N LEU A 191 1.18 -8.87 12.16
CA LEU A 191 -0.05 -8.31 11.62
C LEU A 191 -1.19 -8.31 12.63
N ILE A 192 -1.87 -7.16 12.67
CA ILE A 192 -3.10 -6.90 13.42
C ILE A 192 -4.28 -6.77 12.44
N THR A 193 -4.05 -6.09 11.31
CA THR A 193 -5.07 -5.90 10.28
C THR A 193 -4.55 -6.35 8.91
N LEU A 194 -5.34 -7.17 8.24
CA LEU A 194 -5.15 -7.53 6.84
C LEU A 194 -6.36 -7.08 6.02
N GLU A 195 -6.12 -6.40 4.92
CA GLU A 195 -7.14 -6.08 3.92
C GLU A 195 -6.67 -6.54 2.54
N LEU A 196 -7.56 -7.25 1.84
CA LEU A 196 -7.32 -7.80 0.52
C LEU A 196 -8.41 -7.29 -0.43
N LYS A 197 -8.00 -6.70 -1.55
CA LYS A 197 -8.88 -6.10 -2.56
C LYS A 197 -8.90 -6.97 -3.82
N TRP A 198 -10.04 -7.58 -4.16
CA TRP A 198 -10.13 -8.46 -5.34
C TRP A 198 -10.48 -7.75 -6.66
N GLY A 199 -10.72 -6.45 -6.64
CA GLY A 199 -11.15 -5.71 -7.82
C GLY A 199 -12.40 -6.33 -8.45
N GLU A 200 -12.41 -6.46 -9.77
CA GLU A 200 -13.45 -7.17 -10.53
C GLU A 200 -13.20 -8.69 -10.64
N ALA A 201 -12.04 -9.17 -10.20
CA ALA A 201 -11.66 -10.57 -10.32
C ALA A 201 -12.53 -11.47 -9.43
N HIS A 202 -12.85 -12.65 -9.93
CA HIS A 202 -13.56 -13.66 -9.14
C HIS A 202 -12.63 -14.23 -8.06
N VAL A 203 -13.08 -14.16 -6.81
CA VAL A 203 -12.42 -14.84 -5.69
C VAL A 203 -12.49 -16.35 -5.92
N GLN A 204 -11.34 -17.01 -5.92
CA GLN A 204 -11.29 -18.47 -6.03
C GLN A 204 -11.41 -19.14 -4.64
N ASP A 205 -12.04 -20.32 -4.56
CA ASP A 205 -12.26 -21.03 -3.30
C ASP A 205 -10.95 -21.29 -2.54
N TYR A 206 -9.87 -21.64 -3.25
CA TYR A 206 -8.58 -21.88 -2.62
C TYR A 206 -8.04 -20.62 -1.93
N GLN A 207 -8.27 -19.42 -2.47
CA GLN A 207 -7.82 -18.16 -1.88
C GLN A 207 -8.53 -17.91 -0.55
N LEU A 208 -9.83 -18.21 -0.50
CA LEU A 208 -10.63 -18.16 0.71
C LEU A 208 -10.15 -19.17 1.75
N ASP A 209 -9.81 -20.38 1.32
CA ASP A 209 -9.26 -21.40 2.22
C ASP A 209 -7.90 -21.00 2.79
N GLN A 210 -7.07 -20.28 2.03
CA GLN A 210 -5.82 -19.69 2.54
C GLN A 210 -6.08 -18.61 3.60
N VAL A 211 -7.07 -17.73 3.37
CA VAL A 211 -7.47 -16.71 4.36
C VAL A 211 -8.03 -17.36 5.63
N ARG A 212 -8.92 -18.35 5.50
CA ARG A 212 -9.45 -19.12 6.64
C ARG A 212 -8.33 -19.79 7.41
N SER A 213 -7.39 -20.42 6.70
CA SER A 213 -6.23 -21.07 7.31
C SER A 213 -5.35 -20.09 8.09
N LEU A 214 -5.14 -18.87 7.56
CA LEU A 214 -4.41 -17.80 8.23
C LEU A 214 -5.10 -17.39 9.55
N MET A 215 -6.43 -17.26 9.53
CA MET A 215 -7.21 -16.75 10.66
C MET A 215 -7.27 -17.69 11.86
N VAL A 216 -7.05 -18.98 11.65
CA VAL A 216 -6.94 -19.99 12.72
C VAL A 216 -5.48 -20.39 12.99
N ASP A 217 -4.51 -19.79 12.30
CA ASP A 217 -3.09 -20.11 12.51
C ASP A 217 -2.60 -19.50 13.83
N PRO A 218 -2.08 -20.31 14.77
CA PRO A 218 -1.69 -19.83 16.09
C PRO A 218 -0.50 -18.85 16.04
N ARG A 219 0.25 -18.79 14.94
CA ARG A 219 1.34 -17.81 14.77
C ARG A 219 0.82 -16.38 14.64
N PHE A 220 -0.44 -16.19 14.25
CA PHE A 220 -1.07 -14.88 14.05
C PHE A 220 -1.97 -14.51 15.22
N GLU A 221 -1.47 -14.64 16.45
CA GLU A 221 -2.24 -14.35 17.68
C GLU A 221 -2.75 -12.89 17.76
N LYS A 222 -2.04 -11.96 17.10
CA LYS A 222 -2.35 -10.52 17.09
C LYS A 222 -3.32 -10.11 15.99
N LEU A 223 -3.64 -11.00 15.04
CA LEU A 223 -4.49 -10.67 13.90
C LEU A 223 -5.94 -10.51 14.38
N GLU A 224 -6.41 -9.27 14.45
CA GLU A 224 -7.73 -8.92 15.00
C GLU A 224 -8.77 -8.68 13.91
N LYS A 225 -8.34 -8.22 12.72
CA LYS A 225 -9.24 -7.83 11.64
C LYS A 225 -8.76 -8.32 10.28
N VAL A 226 -9.66 -8.97 9.55
CA VAL A 226 -9.45 -9.34 8.14
C VAL A 226 -10.59 -8.73 7.32
N THR A 227 -10.26 -7.96 6.29
CA THR A 227 -11.22 -7.30 5.41
C THR A 227 -11.03 -7.81 3.98
N LEU A 228 -12.06 -8.40 3.40
CA LEU A 228 -12.05 -8.86 2.02
C LEU A 228 -13.00 -7.96 1.21
N CYS A 229 -12.44 -7.15 0.32
CA CYS A 229 -13.20 -6.22 -0.52
C CYS A 229 -13.58 -6.91 -1.84
N CYS A 230 -14.88 -6.85 -2.18
CA CYS A 230 -15.53 -7.49 -3.34
C CYS A 230 -15.70 -9.03 -3.31
N PRO A 231 -16.05 -9.72 -2.19
CA PRO A 231 -16.30 -11.15 -2.25
C PRO A 231 -17.77 -11.39 -2.66
N MET A 232 -18.08 -11.36 -3.95
CA MET A 232 -19.45 -11.58 -4.44
C MET A 232 -20.02 -12.98 -4.13
N THR A 233 -19.21 -13.90 -3.60
CA THR A 233 -19.54 -15.34 -3.46
C THR A 233 -19.46 -15.89 -2.03
N LEU A 234 -19.11 -15.09 -1.03
CA LEU A 234 -18.94 -15.60 0.34
C LEU A 234 -20.27 -15.75 1.09
N ASP A 235 -20.60 -16.99 1.48
CA ASP A 235 -21.69 -17.26 2.40
C ASP A 235 -21.31 -16.82 3.82
N VAL A 236 -21.92 -15.73 4.29
CA VAL A 236 -21.71 -15.16 5.62
C VAL A 236 -22.16 -16.12 6.74
N ASN A 237 -22.94 -17.17 6.41
CA ASN A 237 -23.35 -18.20 7.36
C ASN A 237 -22.30 -19.29 7.58
N SER A 238 -21.15 -19.19 6.92
CA SER A 238 -20.03 -20.09 7.18
C SER A 238 -19.56 -19.93 8.63
N ASP A 239 -19.42 -21.04 9.36
CA ASP A 239 -18.87 -21.03 10.71
C ASP A 239 -17.35 -20.80 10.66
N TRP A 240 -16.87 -19.68 11.21
CA TRP A 240 -15.46 -19.31 11.28
C TRP A 240 -15.07 -19.21 12.76
N PRO A 241 -14.59 -20.32 13.38
CA PRO A 241 -14.42 -20.41 14.82
C PRO A 241 -13.55 -19.27 15.38
N GLY A 242 -14.07 -18.55 16.38
CA GLY A 242 -13.38 -17.42 17.00
C GLY A 242 -13.47 -16.10 16.23
N TRP A 243 -14.26 -16.04 15.15
CA TRP A 243 -14.41 -14.85 14.31
C TRP A 243 -15.87 -14.49 14.09
N LYS A 244 -16.17 -13.20 14.21
CA LYS A 244 -17.47 -12.63 13.84
C LYS A 244 -17.38 -12.08 12.43
N LEU A 245 -18.25 -12.55 11.54
CA LEU A 245 -18.36 -12.10 10.16
C LEU A 245 -19.45 -11.03 10.03
N GLU A 246 -19.13 -9.96 9.30
CA GLU A 246 -20.08 -8.92 8.91
C GLU A 246 -19.91 -8.62 7.42
N CYS A 247 -21.01 -8.56 6.67
CA CYS A 247 -20.99 -8.12 5.28
C CYS A 247 -21.55 -6.70 5.16
N ARG A 248 -20.81 -5.80 4.51
CA ARG A 248 -21.19 -4.41 4.30
C ARG A 248 -20.87 -4.01 2.87
N LYS A 249 -21.91 -3.76 2.06
CA LYS A 249 -21.77 -3.20 0.70
C LYS A 249 -20.76 -3.97 -0.19
N GLY A 250 -20.79 -5.30 -0.16
CA GLY A 250 -19.84 -6.09 -0.95
C GLY A 250 -18.43 -6.15 -0.36
N THR A 251 -18.26 -5.83 0.93
CA THR A 251 -17.05 -6.09 1.71
C THR A 251 -17.40 -7.05 2.83
N MET A 252 -16.64 -8.14 2.95
CA MET A 252 -16.70 -9.01 4.11
C MET A 252 -15.66 -8.57 5.13
N ILE A 253 -16.07 -8.41 6.38
CA ILE A 253 -15.22 -8.02 7.50
C ILE A 253 -15.30 -9.14 8.53
N ALA A 254 -14.16 -9.76 8.82
CA ALA A 254 -14.01 -10.68 9.92
C ALA A 254 -13.29 -9.98 11.07
N VAL A 255 -13.89 -10.00 12.26
CA VAL A 255 -13.31 -9.46 13.50
C VAL A 255 -13.18 -10.58 14.51
N ARG A 256 -11.99 -10.73 15.10
CA ARG A 256 -11.74 -11.77 16.11
C ARG A 256 -12.61 -11.51 17.34
N VAL A 257 -13.27 -12.56 17.84
CA VAL A 257 -14.02 -12.50 19.10
C VAL A 257 -13.02 -12.62 20.24
N ALA A 258 -13.04 -11.67 21.18
CA ALA A 258 -12.18 -11.74 22.35
C ALA A 258 -12.59 -12.93 23.23
N ASP A 259 -11.61 -13.73 23.67
CA ASP A 259 -11.82 -14.84 24.60
C ASP A 259 -12.54 -14.32 25.86
N GLY A 260 -13.79 -14.76 26.08
CA GLY A 260 -14.57 -14.44 27.28
C GLY A 260 -15.81 -13.57 27.08
N VAL A 261 -16.20 -13.23 25.84
CA VAL A 261 -17.52 -12.64 25.56
C VAL A 261 -18.37 -13.69 24.85
N GLU A 262 -18.99 -14.59 25.61
CA GLU A 262 -20.09 -15.41 25.10
C GLU A 262 -21.26 -14.48 24.74
N SER A 263 -21.63 -14.45 23.46
CA SER A 263 -22.78 -13.70 22.91
C SER A 263 -24.07 -14.50 23.00
#